data_AF-A0A369SK04-F1
#
_entry.id   AF-A0A369SK04-F1
#
_cell.length_a   1.000
_cell.length_b   1.000
_cell.length_c   1.000
_cell.angle_alpha   90.00
_cell.angle_beta   90.00
_cell.angle_gamma   90.00
#
_symmetry.space_group_name_H-M   'P 1'
#
loop_
_entity.id
_entity.type
_entity.pdbx_description
1 polymer ?
#
loop_
_entity_poly.entity_id
_entity_poly.type
_entity_poly.pdbx_seq_one_letter_code
_entity_poly.pdbx_strand_id
1 'polypeptide(L)'
;MTMRMTTTSSLLNETRFNESYFANHSTTDFITLKIINTTTLPISTTSESDITLTIFFLLLILAFCILLVYTFIKFKIHAVPESIAIIIFGAIIGGILQGMKDFDLGNWQKEEVFDPTFFFVVLLPPIIFESGYSLHKGNFFFNIGSILTFAIIGTAISAIVVGGGIYLLGMAQIIYPLTLTESFAFGSLISAVDPVATLAIFHALNVNPTLNMLVFGESVLNDAVSIVMTNSILEFSKAQALGGSTLAAFKAIGHFFVMFFASSSIGIAFALASALISIIHLSKANLSHILTMYHN
;
A
#
# COMPACT_ATOMS: atom_id res chain seq x y z
N MET A 1 -42.64 23.77 -37.85
CA MET A 1 -43.16 22.86 -36.80
C MET A 1 -42.36 23.17 -35.54
N THR A 2 -43.05 23.76 -34.57
CA THR A 2 -42.52 24.62 -33.52
C THR A 2 -42.12 23.78 -32.31
N MET A 3 -40.84 23.77 -31.91
CA MET A 3 -40.40 23.17 -30.64
C MET A 3 -40.31 24.28 -29.59
N ARG A 4 -41.25 24.24 -28.64
CA ARG A 4 -41.47 25.20 -27.56
C ARG A 4 -40.37 25.12 -26.50
N MET A 5 -39.95 26.29 -26.02
CA MET A 5 -39.24 26.48 -24.75
C MET A 5 -40.06 25.89 -23.59
N THR A 6 -39.46 24.98 -22.82
CA THR A 6 -40.02 24.47 -21.55
C THR A 6 -38.89 24.18 -20.58
N THR A 7 -38.18 25.21 -20.11
CA THR A 7 -37.15 25.05 -19.07
C THR A 7 -37.03 26.23 -18.10
N THR A 8 -37.98 27.17 -18.12
CA THR A 8 -37.95 28.36 -17.26
C THR A 8 -39.06 28.40 -16.20
N SER A 9 -40.07 27.52 -16.26
CA SER A 9 -41.17 27.50 -15.28
C SER A 9 -40.91 26.65 -14.03
N SER A 10 -40.00 25.67 -14.07
CA SER A 10 -39.69 24.84 -12.89
C SER A 10 -38.80 25.56 -11.87
N LEU A 11 -37.82 26.33 -12.34
CA LEU A 11 -36.91 27.09 -11.47
C LEU A 11 -37.58 28.30 -10.80
N LEU A 12 -38.56 28.92 -11.45
CA LEU A 12 -39.34 30.02 -10.88
C LEU A 12 -40.38 29.55 -9.84
N ASN A 13 -40.81 28.28 -9.89
CA ASN A 13 -41.77 27.75 -8.94
C ASN A 13 -41.09 27.29 -7.64
N GLU A 14 -39.86 26.74 -7.71
CA GLU A 14 -39.08 26.41 -6.51
C GLU A 14 -38.61 27.64 -5.75
N THR A 15 -38.25 28.72 -6.45
CA THR A 15 -37.81 29.97 -5.81
C THR A 15 -38.95 30.68 -5.08
N ARG A 16 -40.17 30.71 -5.64
CA ARG A 16 -41.36 31.26 -4.95
C ARG A 16 -41.88 30.40 -3.80
N PHE A 17 -41.74 29.07 -3.88
CA PHE A 17 -42.16 28.18 -2.78
C PHE A 17 -41.23 28.35 -1.58
N ASN A 18 -39.93 28.54 -1.81
CA ASN A 18 -38.98 28.85 -0.74
C ASN A 18 -39.24 30.24 -0.13
N GLU A 19 -39.42 31.31 -0.90
CA GLU A 19 -39.62 32.65 -0.29
C GLU A 19 -40.89 32.77 0.57
N SER A 20 -41.96 32.04 0.23
CA SER A 20 -43.22 32.06 0.98
C SER A 20 -43.25 31.14 2.21
N TYR A 21 -42.40 30.09 2.24
CA TYR A 21 -42.25 29.21 3.42
C TYR A 21 -41.35 29.83 4.50
N PHE A 22 -40.40 30.67 4.13
CA PHE A 22 -39.44 31.28 5.06
C PHE A 22 -39.99 32.46 5.88
N ALA A 23 -41.19 32.97 5.56
CA ALA A 23 -41.76 34.16 6.22
C ALA A 23 -42.51 33.86 7.53
N ASN A 24 -42.94 32.62 7.78
CA ASN A 24 -43.99 32.36 8.78
C ASN A 24 -43.66 31.30 9.85
N HIS A 25 -42.49 30.67 9.87
CA HIS A 25 -42.18 29.63 10.87
C HIS A 25 -40.89 29.90 11.66
N SER A 26 -41.04 29.80 12.97
CA SER A 26 -39.98 29.93 13.98
C SER A 26 -38.85 28.93 13.75
N THR A 27 -37.63 29.36 14.07
CA THR A 27 -36.36 28.64 13.94
C THR A 27 -36.30 27.24 14.59
N THR A 28 -37.30 26.86 15.39
CA THR A 28 -37.45 25.52 16.00
C THR A 28 -37.95 24.47 15.01
N ASP A 29 -38.75 24.82 14.01
CA ASP A 29 -39.35 23.85 13.08
C ASP A 29 -38.35 23.39 12.00
N PHE A 30 -37.42 24.28 11.63
CA PHE A 30 -36.29 23.96 10.75
C PHE A 30 -35.31 22.97 11.38
N ILE A 31 -35.08 23.06 12.69
CA ILE A 31 -34.23 22.10 13.40
C ILE A 31 -34.94 20.74 13.43
N THR A 32 -36.25 20.72 13.69
CA THR A 32 -37.03 19.47 13.75
C THR A 32 -37.15 18.77 12.39
N LEU A 33 -37.41 19.50 11.30
CA LEU A 33 -37.45 18.95 9.94
C LEU A 33 -36.07 18.54 9.41
N LYS A 34 -35.00 19.27 9.77
CA LYS A 34 -33.63 18.88 9.42
C LYS A 34 -33.21 17.63 10.19
N ILE A 35 -33.61 17.49 11.46
CA ILE A 35 -33.38 16.27 12.25
C ILE A 35 -34.11 15.06 11.64
N ILE A 36 -35.37 15.22 11.23
CA ILE A 36 -36.17 14.15 10.58
C ILE A 36 -35.56 13.72 9.24
N ASN A 37 -34.99 14.64 8.46
CA ASN A 37 -34.29 14.29 7.21
C ASN A 37 -32.85 13.78 7.41
N THR A 38 -32.20 14.05 8.54
CA THR A 38 -30.87 13.49 8.86
C THR A 38 -30.92 12.09 9.48
N THR A 39 -32.06 11.66 10.03
CA THR A 39 -32.22 10.28 10.55
C THR A 39 -32.59 9.26 9.46
N THR A 40 -32.78 9.69 8.22
CA THR A 40 -32.97 8.82 7.04
C THR A 40 -31.81 8.93 6.06
N LEU A 41 -30.59 9.09 6.58
CA LEU A 41 -29.42 8.58 5.84
C LEU A 41 -29.71 7.10 5.54
N PRO A 42 -29.68 6.65 4.28
CA PRO A 42 -29.68 5.22 4.01
C PRO A 42 -28.36 4.72 4.60
N ILE A 43 -28.42 4.22 5.84
CA ILE A 43 -27.47 3.24 6.33
C ILE A 43 -27.54 2.18 5.24
N SER A 44 -26.50 2.14 4.43
CA SER A 44 -26.30 1.08 3.47
C SER A 44 -26.15 -0.16 4.33
N THR A 45 -27.26 -0.80 4.67
CA THR A 45 -27.25 -2.17 5.18
C THR A 45 -26.79 -2.99 3.98
N THR A 46 -25.49 -2.97 3.70
CA THR A 46 -24.82 -4.11 3.07
C THR A 46 -25.35 -5.31 3.82
N SER A 47 -26.16 -6.12 3.16
CA SER A 47 -26.85 -7.20 3.85
C SER A 47 -25.77 -8.09 4.45
N GLU A 48 -25.94 -8.57 5.69
CA GLU A 48 -24.92 -9.45 6.32
C GLU A 48 -24.60 -10.67 5.43
N SER A 49 -25.55 -11.05 4.56
CA SER A 49 -25.38 -12.03 3.49
C SER A 49 -24.37 -11.63 2.42
N ASP A 50 -24.31 -10.36 2.00
CA ASP A 50 -23.39 -9.88 0.97
C ASP A 50 -21.94 -9.98 1.47
N ILE A 51 -21.68 -9.50 2.69
CA ILE A 51 -20.34 -9.55 3.32
C ILE A 51 -19.87 -11.00 3.50
N THR A 52 -20.78 -11.89 3.92
CA THR A 52 -20.47 -13.31 4.09
C THR A 52 -20.09 -13.97 2.77
N LEU A 53 -20.78 -13.62 1.68
CA LEU A 53 -20.50 -14.14 0.35
C LEU A 53 -19.18 -13.57 -0.21
N THR A 54 -18.92 -12.28 -0.01
CA THR A 54 -17.63 -11.63 -0.34
C THR A 54 -16.46 -12.34 0.37
N ILE A 55 -16.59 -12.60 1.67
CA ILE A 55 -15.57 -13.31 2.46
C ILE A 55 -15.40 -14.75 1.98
N PHE A 56 -16.50 -15.46 1.67
CA PHE A 56 -16.44 -16.82 1.14
C PHE A 56 -15.71 -16.88 -0.21
N PHE A 57 -16.02 -15.95 -1.11
CA PHE A 57 -15.36 -15.85 -2.41
C PHE A 57 -13.87 -15.50 -2.27
N LEU A 58 -13.52 -14.58 -1.39
CA LEU A 58 -12.13 -14.25 -1.06
C LEU A 58 -11.36 -15.47 -0.55
N LEU A 59 -11.96 -16.23 0.38
CA LEU A 59 -11.39 -17.49 0.89
C LEU A 59 -11.23 -18.54 -0.20
N LEU A 60 -12.18 -18.63 -1.14
CA LEU A 60 -12.11 -19.55 -2.28
C LEU A 60 -10.97 -19.17 -3.23
N ILE A 61 -10.83 -17.88 -3.57
CA ILE A 61 -9.70 -17.38 -4.36
C ILE A 61 -8.39 -17.70 -3.65
N LEU A 62 -8.29 -17.41 -2.35
CA LEU A 62 -7.08 -17.68 -1.56
C LEU A 62 -6.74 -19.18 -1.55
N ALA A 63 -7.73 -20.05 -1.37
CA ALA A 63 -7.54 -21.50 -1.41
C ALA A 63 -7.05 -21.97 -2.79
N PHE A 64 -7.58 -21.40 -3.88
CA PHE A 64 -7.11 -21.73 -5.22
C PHE A 64 -5.68 -21.21 -5.47
N CYS A 65 -5.35 -20.00 -5.01
CA CYS A 65 -3.97 -19.48 -5.06
C CYS A 65 -2.99 -20.43 -4.34
N ILE A 66 -3.34 -20.90 -3.14
CA ILE A 66 -2.52 -21.85 -2.38
C ILE A 66 -2.39 -23.19 -3.13
N LEU A 67 -3.49 -23.70 -3.69
CA LEU A 67 -3.46 -24.94 -4.47
C LEU A 67 -2.60 -24.82 -5.74
N LEU A 68 -2.66 -23.67 -6.41
CA LEU A 68 -1.86 -23.36 -7.59
C LEU A 68 -0.38 -23.37 -7.24
N VAL A 69 0.02 -22.65 -6.19
CA VAL A 69 1.41 -22.64 -5.68
C VAL A 69 1.87 -24.06 -5.31
N TYR A 70 1.05 -24.80 -4.55
CA TYR A 70 1.36 -26.18 -4.18
C TYR A 70 1.58 -27.08 -5.41
N THR A 71 0.75 -26.89 -6.45
CA THR A 71 0.87 -27.62 -7.71
C THR A 71 2.17 -27.28 -8.43
N PHE A 72 2.55 -26.00 -8.50
CA PHE A 72 3.80 -25.55 -9.11
C PHE A 72 5.03 -26.17 -8.44
N ILE A 73 5.06 -26.17 -7.10
CA ILE A 73 6.13 -26.79 -6.31
C ILE A 73 6.21 -28.30 -6.59
N LYS A 74 5.07 -28.99 -6.66
CA LYS A 74 5.00 -30.45 -6.89
C LYS A 74 5.44 -30.85 -8.30
N PHE A 75 5.06 -30.08 -9.32
CA PHE A 75 5.40 -30.37 -10.72
C PHE A 75 6.80 -29.90 -11.14
N LYS A 76 7.57 -29.27 -10.24
CA LYS A 76 8.95 -28.80 -10.50
C LYS A 76 9.08 -27.95 -11.77
N ILE A 77 8.09 -27.10 -12.02
CA ILE A 77 8.10 -26.20 -13.18
C ILE A 77 9.02 -25.01 -12.83
N HIS A 78 10.31 -25.13 -13.14
CA HIS A 78 11.31 -24.08 -12.85
C HIS A 78 11.34 -22.96 -13.91
N ALA A 79 10.53 -23.06 -14.96
CA ALA A 79 10.55 -22.11 -16.08
C ALA A 79 9.84 -20.79 -15.77
N VAL A 80 8.92 -20.77 -14.80
CA VAL A 80 8.10 -19.58 -14.47
C VAL A 80 8.12 -19.36 -12.95
N PRO A 81 8.54 -18.17 -12.47
CA PRO A 81 8.42 -17.80 -11.07
C PRO A 81 6.98 -17.88 -10.57
N GLU A 82 6.79 -18.37 -9.34
CA GLU A 82 5.47 -18.56 -8.72
C GLU A 82 4.66 -17.26 -8.68
N SER A 83 5.30 -16.13 -8.41
CA SER A 83 4.67 -14.80 -8.37
C SER A 83 4.02 -14.43 -9.72
N ILE A 84 4.65 -14.77 -10.85
CA ILE A 84 4.11 -14.50 -12.18
C ILE A 84 2.85 -15.34 -12.42
N ALA A 85 2.85 -16.60 -11.99
CA ALA A 85 1.69 -17.47 -12.13
C ALA A 85 0.49 -16.96 -11.34
N ILE A 86 0.70 -16.47 -10.11
CA ILE A 86 -0.34 -15.87 -9.28
C ILE A 86 -0.89 -14.58 -9.91
N ILE A 87 -0.02 -13.73 -10.45
CA ILE A 87 -0.44 -12.49 -11.14
C ILE A 87 -1.31 -12.80 -12.36
N ILE A 88 -0.89 -13.74 -13.20
CA ILE A 88 -1.68 -14.16 -14.38
C ILE A 88 -3.01 -14.75 -13.94
N PHE A 89 -3.02 -15.58 -12.90
CA PHE A 89 -4.24 -16.17 -12.37
C PHE A 89 -5.22 -15.10 -11.86
N GLY A 90 -4.73 -14.13 -11.08
CA GLY A 90 -5.52 -12.99 -10.62
C GLY A 90 -6.05 -12.13 -11.78
N ALA A 91 -5.25 -11.90 -12.82
CA ALA A 91 -5.67 -11.18 -14.01
C ALA A 91 -6.76 -11.92 -14.80
N ILE A 92 -6.69 -13.25 -14.89
CA ILE A 92 -7.73 -14.07 -15.52
C ILE A 92 -9.03 -13.99 -14.71
N ILE A 93 -8.98 -14.16 -13.38
CA ILE A 93 -10.18 -14.01 -12.54
C ILE A 93 -10.77 -12.61 -12.68
N GLY A 94 -9.95 -11.57 -12.54
CA GLY A 94 -10.39 -10.18 -12.70
C GLY A 94 -11.00 -9.90 -14.07
N GLY A 95 -10.44 -10.50 -15.13
CA GLY A 95 -10.99 -10.43 -16.49
C GLY A 95 -12.32 -11.15 -16.65
N ILE A 96 -12.48 -12.34 -16.05
CA ILE A 96 -13.74 -13.08 -16.03
C ILE A 96 -14.81 -12.29 -15.27
N LEU A 97 -14.48 -11.76 -14.09
CA LEU A 97 -15.36 -10.92 -13.29
C LEU A 97 -15.77 -9.65 -14.06
N GLN A 98 -14.83 -9.01 -14.76
CA GLN A 98 -15.11 -7.86 -15.62
C GLN A 98 -16.03 -8.21 -16.80
N GLY A 99 -15.87 -9.39 -17.41
CA GLY A 99 -16.72 -9.85 -18.51
C GLY A 99 -18.12 -10.29 -18.07
N MET A 100 -18.28 -10.70 -16.80
CA MET A 100 -19.57 -11.07 -16.22
C MET A 100 -20.40 -9.85 -15.76
N LYS A 101 -19.87 -8.63 -15.88
CA LYS A 101 -20.56 -7.39 -15.48
C LYS A 101 -21.88 -7.14 -16.22
N ASP A 102 -21.97 -7.60 -17.48
CA ASP A 102 -23.17 -7.40 -18.29
C ASP A 102 -24.34 -8.32 -17.89
N PHE A 103 -24.12 -9.30 -17.00
CA PHE A 103 -25.13 -10.28 -16.59
C PHE A 103 -25.92 -9.90 -15.31
N ASP A 104 -25.71 -8.71 -14.73
CA ASP A 104 -26.46 -8.16 -13.58
C ASP A 104 -26.61 -9.13 -12.38
N LEU A 105 -25.60 -9.99 -12.17
CA LEU A 105 -25.63 -11.03 -11.13
C LEU A 105 -25.24 -10.52 -9.74
N GLY A 106 -25.21 -9.21 -9.51
CA GLY A 106 -24.99 -8.59 -8.20
C GLY A 106 -23.97 -7.46 -8.19
N ASN A 107 -24.08 -6.59 -7.18
CA ASN A 107 -23.23 -5.42 -6.96
C ASN A 107 -21.81 -5.77 -6.43
N TRP A 108 -21.19 -6.84 -6.92
CA TRP A 108 -19.86 -7.32 -6.51
C TRP A 108 -18.75 -6.28 -6.72
N GLN A 109 -19.01 -5.31 -7.59
CA GLN A 109 -18.05 -4.28 -8.01
C GLN A 109 -17.67 -3.26 -6.94
N LYS A 110 -18.48 -3.12 -5.87
CA LYS A 110 -18.20 -2.13 -4.80
C LYS A 110 -17.38 -2.68 -3.64
N GLU A 111 -17.23 -4.00 -3.53
CA GLU A 111 -16.51 -4.64 -2.41
C GLU A 111 -15.19 -5.32 -2.79
N GLU A 112 -14.84 -5.40 -4.09
CA GLU A 112 -13.63 -6.09 -4.56
C GLU A 112 -12.42 -5.19 -4.83
N VAL A 113 -12.47 -3.90 -4.47
CA VAL A 113 -11.26 -3.07 -4.47
C VAL A 113 -10.55 -3.30 -3.15
N PHE A 114 -9.53 -4.15 -3.19
CA PHE A 114 -8.61 -4.34 -2.07
C PHE A 114 -8.10 -2.97 -1.61
N ASP A 115 -8.45 -2.58 -0.37
CA ASP A 115 -8.09 -1.28 0.18
C ASP A 115 -6.57 -1.20 0.33
N PRO A 116 -5.88 -0.30 -0.40
CA PRO A 116 -4.44 -0.12 -0.25
C PRO A 116 -4.07 0.25 1.19
N THR A 117 -4.95 0.90 1.94
CA THR A 117 -4.71 1.24 3.34
C THR A 117 -4.59 -0.01 4.20
N PHE A 118 -5.46 -0.99 4.00
CA PHE A 118 -5.38 -2.28 4.69
C PHE A 118 -4.06 -2.99 4.38
N PHE A 119 -3.61 -2.97 3.11
CA PHE A 119 -2.31 -3.51 2.73
C PHE A 119 -1.16 -2.87 3.52
N PHE A 120 -1.05 -1.55 3.47
CA PHE A 120 0.06 -0.82 4.08
C PHE A 120 0.06 -0.88 5.60
N VAL A 121 -1.13 -0.86 6.23
CA VAL A 121 -1.26 -0.79 7.70
C VAL A 121 -1.28 -2.18 8.35
N VAL A 122 -1.83 -3.20 7.68
CA VAL A 122 -2.06 -4.53 8.28
C VAL A 122 -1.16 -5.60 7.69
N LEU A 123 -1.03 -5.70 6.35
CA LEU A 123 -0.29 -6.80 5.72
C LEU A 123 1.21 -6.53 5.63
N LEU A 124 1.60 -5.31 5.29
CA LEU A 124 2.99 -4.94 5.05
C LEU A 124 3.88 -5.04 6.30
N PRO A 125 3.44 -4.64 7.52
CA PRO A 125 4.31 -4.71 8.71
C PRO A 125 4.73 -6.14 9.09
N PRO A 126 3.83 -7.16 9.13
CA PRO A 126 4.23 -8.54 9.37
C PRO A 126 5.19 -9.10 8.30
N ILE A 127 4.97 -8.77 7.02
CA ILE A 127 5.83 -9.23 5.92
C ILE A 127 7.26 -8.69 6.09
N ILE A 128 7.39 -7.39 6.35
CA ILE A 128 8.71 -6.76 6.56
C ILE A 128 9.37 -7.29 7.84
N PHE A 129 8.58 -7.52 8.89
CA PHE A 129 9.10 -8.05 10.15
C PHE A 129 9.69 -9.46 9.99
N GLU A 130 9.01 -10.37 9.28
CA GLU A 130 9.50 -11.74 9.03
C GLU A 130 10.78 -11.73 8.18
N SER A 131 10.81 -10.90 7.13
CA SER A 131 12.02 -10.68 6.31
C SER A 131 13.18 -10.14 7.15
N GLY A 132 12.92 -9.22 8.07
CA GLY A 132 13.92 -8.71 9.01
C GLY A 132 14.37 -9.74 10.06
N TYR A 133 13.47 -10.62 10.51
CA TYR A 133 13.77 -11.63 11.53
C TYR A 133 14.61 -12.79 10.99
N SER A 134 14.36 -13.20 9.74
CA SER A 134 15.10 -14.27 9.04
C SER A 134 16.52 -13.88 8.58
N LEU A 135 16.91 -12.62 8.79
CA LEU A 135 18.19 -12.05 8.38
C LEU A 135 19.40 -12.65 9.13
N HIS A 136 20.44 -13.03 8.37
CA HIS A 136 21.72 -13.49 8.91
C HIS A 136 22.55 -12.32 9.49
N LYS A 137 22.43 -12.13 10.81
CA LYS A 137 22.90 -10.95 11.55
C LYS A 137 24.38 -10.62 11.39
N GLY A 138 25.28 -11.61 11.41
CA GLY A 138 26.73 -11.38 11.48
C GLY A 138 27.33 -10.64 10.28
N ASN A 139 27.04 -11.10 9.06
CA ASN A 139 27.62 -10.51 7.86
C ASN A 139 26.89 -9.22 7.43
N PHE A 140 25.60 -9.09 7.77
CA PHE A 140 24.77 -7.91 7.49
C PHE A 140 25.34 -6.65 8.12
N PHE A 141 25.62 -6.68 9.43
CA PHE A 141 26.15 -5.50 10.13
C PHE A 141 27.57 -5.15 9.70
N PHE A 142 28.37 -6.12 9.24
CA PHE A 142 29.71 -5.85 8.71
C PHE A 142 29.67 -5.06 7.39
N ASN A 143 28.66 -5.31 6.53
CA ASN A 143 28.53 -4.69 5.21
C ASN A 143 27.44 -3.61 5.14
N ILE A 144 26.94 -3.14 6.29
CA ILE A 144 25.79 -2.24 6.36
C ILE A 144 25.96 -0.96 5.53
N GLY A 145 27.19 -0.41 5.45
CA GLY A 145 27.47 0.78 4.65
C GLY A 145 27.24 0.56 3.15
N SER A 146 27.63 -0.61 2.63
CA SER A 146 27.40 -0.95 1.22
C SER A 146 25.91 -1.19 0.95
N ILE A 147 25.24 -1.90 1.86
CA ILE A 147 23.79 -2.14 1.79
C ILE A 147 23.02 -0.83 1.77
N LEU A 148 23.34 0.10 2.68
CA LEU A 148 22.67 1.39 2.77
C LEU A 148 22.93 2.27 1.55
N THR A 149 24.14 2.19 0.98
CA THR A 149 24.48 2.88 -0.26
C THR A 149 23.62 2.37 -1.42
N PHE A 150 23.51 1.05 -1.59
CA PHE A 150 22.66 0.49 -2.65
C PHE A 150 21.16 0.78 -2.41
N ALA A 151 20.68 0.63 -1.18
CA ALA A 151 19.27 0.83 -0.86
C ALA A 151 18.81 2.29 -0.93
N ILE A 152 19.67 3.27 -0.62
CA ILE A 152 19.29 4.69 -0.69
C ILE A 152 19.64 5.27 -2.05
N ILE A 153 20.92 5.21 -2.43
CA ILE A 153 21.42 5.88 -3.63
C ILE A 153 21.01 5.08 -4.88
N GLY A 154 21.08 3.75 -4.84
CA GLY A 154 20.64 2.90 -5.95
C GLY A 154 19.16 3.08 -6.25
N THR A 155 18.31 3.02 -5.22
CA THR A 155 16.86 3.27 -5.35
C THR A 155 16.55 4.69 -5.84
N ALA A 156 17.25 5.71 -5.34
CA ALA A 156 17.06 7.09 -5.81
C ALA A 156 17.44 7.25 -7.29
N ILE A 157 18.55 6.65 -7.73
CA ILE A 157 18.96 6.66 -9.15
C ILE A 157 17.93 5.92 -10.00
N SER A 158 17.50 4.73 -9.57
CA SER A 158 16.45 3.96 -10.25
C SER A 158 15.17 4.78 -10.42
N ALA A 159 14.71 5.44 -9.35
CA ALA A 159 13.50 6.25 -9.37
C ALA A 159 13.63 7.44 -10.32
N ILE A 160 14.81 8.06 -10.40
CA ILE A 160 15.07 9.17 -11.32
C ILE A 160 15.08 8.68 -12.78
N VAL A 161 15.74 7.55 -13.05
CA VAL A 161 15.84 6.99 -14.41
C VAL A 161 14.48 6.52 -14.90
N VAL A 162 13.75 5.74 -14.10
CA VAL A 162 12.43 5.22 -14.46
C VAL A 162 11.41 6.34 -14.54
N GLY A 163 11.32 7.20 -13.51
CA GLY A 163 10.37 8.30 -13.47
C GLY A 163 10.63 9.35 -14.55
N GLY A 164 11.90 9.72 -14.77
CA GLY A 164 12.30 10.61 -15.85
C GLY A 164 12.05 10.01 -17.23
N GLY A 165 12.33 8.70 -17.41
CA GLY A 165 12.05 7.99 -18.65
C GLY A 165 10.56 7.99 -19.00
N ILE A 166 9.70 7.69 -18.05
CA ILE A 166 8.24 7.72 -18.22
C ILE A 166 7.76 9.14 -18.55
N TYR A 167 8.25 10.15 -17.83
CA TYR A 167 7.89 11.53 -18.11
C TYR A 167 8.27 11.96 -19.54
N LEU A 168 9.50 11.65 -19.97
CA LEU A 168 9.99 11.97 -21.31
C LEU A 168 9.22 11.22 -22.41
N LEU A 169 8.92 9.93 -22.21
CA LEU A 169 8.12 9.14 -23.14
C LEU A 169 6.67 9.65 -23.23
N GLY A 170 6.11 10.14 -22.12
CA GLY A 170 4.80 10.79 -22.08
C GLY A 170 4.80 12.13 -22.83
N MET A 171 5.86 12.93 -22.69
CA MET A 171 6.04 14.15 -23.49
C MET A 171 6.17 13.84 -24.99
N ALA A 172 6.84 12.74 -25.35
CA ALA A 172 6.96 12.26 -26.72
C ALA A 172 5.68 11.63 -27.29
N GLN A 173 4.58 11.59 -26.53
CA GLN A 173 3.28 10.99 -26.91
C GLN A 173 3.36 9.49 -27.27
N ILE A 174 4.36 8.77 -26.76
CA ILE A 174 4.52 7.32 -26.97
C ILE A 174 3.66 6.54 -25.96
N ILE A 175 3.57 7.07 -24.73
CA ILE A 175 2.77 6.52 -23.64
C ILE A 175 1.81 7.58 -23.09
N TYR A 176 0.88 7.17 -22.23
CA TYR A 176 -0.04 8.09 -21.56
C TYR A 176 0.75 9.20 -20.81
N PRO A 177 0.45 10.48 -21.04
CA PRO A 177 1.22 11.58 -20.46
C PRO A 177 0.87 11.74 -18.97
N LEU A 178 1.76 11.25 -18.11
CA LEU A 178 1.71 11.46 -16.67
C LEU A 178 2.35 12.81 -16.31
N THR A 179 1.86 13.44 -15.25
CA THR A 179 2.52 14.62 -14.68
C THR A 179 3.91 14.25 -14.15
N LEU A 180 4.76 15.26 -13.96
CA LEU A 180 6.11 15.05 -13.42
C LEU A 180 6.04 14.32 -12.07
N THR A 181 5.16 14.78 -11.17
CA THR A 181 4.94 14.14 -9.87
C THR A 181 4.50 12.69 -10.01
N GLU A 182 3.49 12.40 -10.84
CA GLU A 182 2.99 11.03 -11.01
C GLU A 182 4.06 10.11 -11.58
N SER A 183 4.87 10.61 -12.52
CA SER A 183 5.97 9.85 -13.13
C SER A 183 7.06 9.50 -12.10
N PHE A 184 7.48 10.48 -11.29
CA PHE A 184 8.48 10.24 -10.24
C PHE A 184 7.92 9.41 -9.06
N ALA A 185 6.64 9.57 -8.71
CA ALA A 185 5.98 8.73 -7.70
C ALA A 185 5.91 7.27 -8.17
N PHE A 186 5.56 7.04 -9.44
CA PHE A 186 5.59 5.71 -10.05
C PHE A 186 7.01 5.15 -10.10
N GLY A 187 7.99 5.94 -10.56
CA GLY A 187 9.39 5.54 -10.60
C GLY A 187 9.94 5.16 -9.21
N SER A 188 9.55 5.91 -8.17
CA SER A 188 9.88 5.59 -6.79
C SER A 188 9.25 4.28 -6.32
N LEU A 189 7.96 4.06 -6.58
CA LEU A 189 7.26 2.84 -6.19
C LEU A 189 7.86 1.58 -6.84
N ILE A 190 8.20 1.65 -8.14
CA ILE A 190 8.73 0.51 -8.89
C ILE A 190 10.23 0.27 -8.63
N SER A 191 10.91 1.20 -7.95
CA SER A 191 12.32 1.03 -7.59
C SER A 191 12.54 0.12 -6.38
N ALA A 192 11.47 -0.28 -5.68
CA ALA A 192 11.50 -1.39 -4.74
C ALA A 192 11.55 -2.70 -5.52
N VAL A 193 12.67 -3.41 -5.42
CA VAL A 193 12.91 -4.68 -6.14
C VAL A 193 12.83 -5.84 -5.16
N ASP A 194 12.00 -6.84 -5.47
CA ASP A 194 11.92 -8.10 -4.71
C ASP A 194 13.05 -9.07 -5.14
N PRO A 195 13.90 -9.55 -4.22
CA PRO A 195 15.04 -10.36 -4.58
C PRO A 195 14.71 -11.86 -4.67
N VAL A 196 13.48 -12.31 -4.39
CA VAL A 196 13.12 -13.74 -4.26
C VAL A 196 13.63 -14.59 -5.43
N ALA A 197 13.41 -14.15 -6.67
CA ALA A 197 13.88 -14.89 -7.85
C ALA A 197 15.41 -14.91 -7.97
N THR A 198 16.06 -13.77 -7.73
CA THR A 198 17.52 -13.63 -7.76
C THR A 198 18.20 -14.47 -6.67
N LEU A 199 17.64 -14.50 -5.47
CA LEU A 199 18.15 -15.28 -4.35
C LEU A 199 18.02 -16.78 -4.61
N ALA A 200 16.90 -17.24 -5.17
CA ALA A 200 16.72 -18.64 -5.55
C ALA A 200 17.82 -19.10 -6.53
N ILE A 201 18.15 -18.26 -7.53
CA ILE A 201 19.23 -18.54 -8.49
C ILE A 201 20.60 -18.52 -7.79
N PHE A 202 20.85 -17.54 -6.91
CA PHE A 202 22.12 -17.44 -6.18
C PHE A 202 22.37 -18.65 -5.28
N HIS A 203 21.33 -19.18 -4.65
CA HIS A 203 21.40 -20.42 -3.89
C HIS A 203 21.69 -21.62 -4.78
N ALA A 204 21.05 -21.73 -5.95
CA ALA A 204 21.34 -22.80 -6.92
C ALA A 204 22.79 -22.74 -7.44
N LEU A 205 23.33 -21.55 -7.61
CA LEU A 205 24.70 -21.33 -8.11
C LEU A 205 25.77 -21.32 -7.01
N ASN A 206 25.40 -21.53 -5.73
CA ASN A 206 26.32 -21.45 -4.58
C ASN A 206 27.16 -20.15 -4.57
N VAL A 207 26.50 -19.02 -4.80
CA VAL A 207 27.13 -17.70 -4.83
C VAL A 207 27.68 -17.30 -3.46
N ASN A 208 28.70 -16.44 -3.46
CA ASN A 208 29.33 -15.92 -2.25
C ASN A 208 28.27 -15.37 -1.25
N PRO A 209 28.32 -15.79 0.03
CA PRO A 209 27.35 -15.38 1.05
C PRO A 209 27.30 -13.87 1.27
N THR A 210 28.40 -13.15 0.99
CA THR A 210 28.45 -11.68 1.04
C THR A 210 27.56 -11.07 -0.04
N LEU A 211 27.59 -11.58 -1.27
CA LEU A 211 26.77 -11.05 -2.36
C LEU A 211 25.28 -11.35 -2.14
N ASN A 212 24.96 -12.54 -1.65
CA ASN A 212 23.60 -12.93 -1.28
C ASN A 212 23.02 -11.94 -0.23
N MET A 213 23.79 -11.64 0.81
CA MET A 213 23.37 -10.70 1.85
C MET A 213 23.36 -9.23 1.41
N LEU A 214 24.23 -8.81 0.49
CA LEU A 214 24.14 -7.47 -0.11
C LEU A 214 22.82 -7.29 -0.86
N VAL A 215 22.45 -8.26 -1.71
CA VAL A 215 21.20 -8.21 -2.49
C VAL A 215 19.99 -8.30 -1.57
N PHE A 216 19.96 -9.27 -0.64
CA PHE A 216 18.87 -9.37 0.33
C PHE A 216 18.72 -8.09 1.18
N GLY A 217 19.83 -7.56 1.69
CA GLY A 217 19.82 -6.36 2.53
C GLY A 217 19.41 -5.09 1.77
N GLU A 218 19.87 -4.95 0.52
CA GLU A 218 19.43 -3.88 -0.38
C GLU A 218 17.92 -3.93 -0.57
N SER A 219 17.37 -5.11 -0.86
CA SER A 219 15.96 -5.24 -1.14
C SER A 219 15.05 -5.09 0.09
N VAL A 220 15.48 -5.54 1.27
CA VAL A 220 14.71 -5.30 2.50
C VAL A 220 14.66 -3.81 2.85
N LEU A 221 15.75 -3.06 2.62
CA LEU A 221 15.78 -1.63 2.92
C LEU A 221 15.16 -0.77 1.81
N ASN A 222 15.28 -1.18 0.54
CA ASN A 222 14.76 -0.42 -0.60
C ASN A 222 13.23 -0.30 -0.57
N ASP A 223 12.51 -1.26 0.02
CA ASP A 223 11.06 -1.22 0.21
C ASP A 223 10.66 -0.01 1.06
N ALA A 224 11.30 0.14 2.21
CA ALA A 224 11.07 1.25 3.12
C ALA A 224 11.48 2.60 2.49
N VAL A 225 12.63 2.64 1.81
CA VAL A 225 13.12 3.85 1.13
C VAL A 225 12.14 4.28 0.03
N SER A 226 11.65 3.34 -0.77
CA SER A 226 10.72 3.58 -1.88
C SER A 226 9.38 4.11 -1.41
N ILE A 227 8.85 3.59 -0.29
CA ILE A 227 7.62 4.09 0.33
C ILE A 227 7.82 5.54 0.82
N VAL A 228 8.91 5.82 1.54
CA VAL A 228 9.20 7.16 2.06
C VAL A 228 9.42 8.16 0.92
N MET A 229 10.12 7.75 -0.14
CA MET A 229 10.38 8.58 -1.32
C MET A 229 9.08 8.87 -2.08
N THR A 230 8.20 7.87 -2.27
CA THR A 230 6.89 8.06 -2.90
C THR A 230 6.03 9.06 -2.12
N ASN A 231 5.91 8.88 -0.80
CA ASN A 231 5.14 9.78 0.05
C ASN A 231 5.70 11.21 0.02
N SER A 232 7.02 11.36 0.02
CA SER A 232 7.68 12.68 -0.07
C SER A 232 7.39 13.38 -1.40
N ILE A 233 7.33 12.65 -2.51
CA ILE A 233 6.98 13.19 -3.83
C ILE A 233 5.49 13.59 -3.88
N LEU A 234 4.59 12.78 -3.32
CA LEU A 234 3.16 13.08 -3.29
C LEU A 234 2.85 14.30 -2.40
N GLU A 235 3.53 14.44 -1.27
CA GLU A 235 3.42 15.62 -0.41
C GLU A 235 4.00 16.87 -1.07
N PHE A 236 5.11 16.73 -1.79
CA PHE A 236 5.67 17.81 -2.61
C PHE A 236 4.65 18.32 -3.64
N SER A 237 3.90 17.42 -4.29
CA SER A 237 2.83 17.79 -5.23
C SER A 237 1.78 18.69 -4.60
N LYS A 238 1.32 18.30 -3.39
CA LYS A 238 0.35 19.08 -2.61
C LYS A 238 0.91 20.46 -2.26
N ALA A 239 2.19 20.53 -1.89
CA ALA A 239 2.88 21.78 -1.57
C ALA A 239 3.15 22.67 -2.80
N GLN A 240 3.44 22.08 -3.96
CA GLN A 240 3.65 22.81 -5.21
C GLN A 240 2.37 23.49 -5.70
N ALA A 241 1.22 22.84 -5.53
CA ALA A 241 -0.09 23.44 -5.80
C ALA A 241 -0.36 24.73 -5.00
N LEU A 242 0.37 24.95 -3.90
CA LEU A 242 0.31 26.14 -3.05
C LEU A 242 1.34 27.24 -3.43
N GLY A 243 2.07 27.09 -4.56
CA GLY A 243 2.77 28.20 -5.22
C GLY A 243 4.27 28.37 -4.99
N GLY A 244 4.99 27.43 -4.36
CA GLY A 244 6.44 27.54 -4.11
C GLY A 244 7.27 26.49 -4.86
N SER A 245 7.82 26.78 -6.06
CA SER A 245 8.41 25.71 -6.90
C SER A 245 9.80 25.23 -6.45
N THR A 246 10.75 26.14 -6.17
CA THR A 246 12.13 25.79 -5.81
C THR A 246 12.29 25.45 -4.33
N LEU A 247 11.61 26.19 -3.46
CA LEU A 247 11.59 25.92 -2.02
C LEU A 247 10.96 24.54 -1.72
N ALA A 248 9.96 24.13 -2.50
CA ALA A 248 9.31 22.85 -2.29
C ALA A 248 10.24 21.67 -2.63
N ALA A 249 11.14 21.77 -3.61
CA ALA A 249 12.05 20.68 -3.95
C ALA A 249 13.07 20.42 -2.82
N PHE A 250 13.66 21.49 -2.28
CA PHE A 250 14.51 21.40 -1.08
C PHE A 250 13.73 20.90 0.13
N LYS A 251 12.48 21.33 0.30
CA LYS A 251 11.59 20.84 1.37
C LYS A 251 11.28 19.35 1.22
N ALA A 252 11.11 18.84 -0.01
CA ALA A 252 10.85 17.42 -0.26
C ALA A 252 12.05 16.54 0.10
N ILE A 253 13.26 16.98 -0.27
CA ILE A 253 14.51 16.31 0.11
C ILE A 253 14.68 16.34 1.64
N GLY A 254 14.44 17.50 2.27
CA GLY A 254 14.48 17.61 3.73
C GLY A 254 13.45 16.72 4.41
N HIS A 255 12.23 16.65 3.86
CA HIS A 255 11.15 15.80 4.36
C HIS A 255 11.53 14.31 4.28
N PHE A 256 12.13 13.88 3.17
CA PHE A 256 12.63 12.52 3.01
C PHE A 256 13.62 12.16 4.13
N PHE A 257 14.65 12.99 4.36
CA PHE A 257 15.63 12.73 5.41
C PHE A 257 15.01 12.74 6.81
N VAL A 258 14.12 13.68 7.10
CA VAL A 258 13.41 13.74 8.38
C VAL A 258 12.59 12.47 8.60
N MET A 259 11.78 12.07 7.62
CA MET A 259 10.96 10.86 7.71
C MET A 259 11.80 9.59 7.83
N PHE A 260 12.89 9.50 7.07
CA PHE A 260 13.81 8.36 7.12
C PHE A 260 14.49 8.23 8.50
N PHE A 261 15.10 9.30 9.02
CA PHE A 261 15.79 9.24 10.31
C PHE A 261 14.82 9.16 11.49
N ALA A 262 13.67 9.83 11.43
CA ALA A 262 12.66 9.75 12.50
C ALA A 262 12.07 8.34 12.59
N SER A 263 11.65 7.75 11.48
CA SER A 263 11.11 6.37 11.45
C SER A 263 12.16 5.35 11.89
N SER A 264 13.40 5.47 11.40
CA SER A 264 14.51 4.61 11.83
C SER A 264 14.78 4.71 13.33
N SER A 265 14.81 5.92 13.89
CA SER A 265 15.05 6.15 15.32
C SER A 265 13.94 5.55 16.19
N ILE A 266 12.68 5.71 15.80
CA ILE A 266 11.53 5.11 16.48
C ILE A 266 11.64 3.58 16.43
N GLY A 267 11.95 3.01 15.26
CA GLY A 267 12.16 1.57 15.09
C GLY A 267 13.26 1.02 16.00
N ILE A 268 14.41 1.71 16.07
CA ILE A 268 15.53 1.33 16.96
C ILE A 268 15.10 1.40 18.44
N ALA A 269 14.39 2.46 18.84
CA ALA A 269 13.92 2.60 20.22
C ALA A 269 12.99 1.44 20.63
N PHE A 270 12.02 1.08 19.78
CA PHE A 270 11.13 -0.06 20.01
C PHE A 270 11.88 -1.40 20.00
N ALA A 271 12.83 -1.59 19.09
CA ALA A 271 13.65 -2.79 19.04
C ALA A 271 14.49 -2.97 20.33
N LEU A 272 15.11 -1.90 20.81
CA LEU A 272 15.87 -1.90 22.07
C LEU A 272 14.98 -2.13 23.29
N ALA A 273 13.79 -1.51 23.33
CA ALA A 273 12.83 -1.74 24.40
C ALA A 273 12.35 -3.21 24.43
N SER A 274 12.02 -3.77 23.28
CA SER A 274 11.63 -5.18 23.14
C SER A 274 12.76 -6.14 23.56
N ALA A 275 14.00 -5.86 23.11
CA ALA A 275 15.17 -6.63 23.51
C ALA A 275 15.40 -6.59 25.03
N LEU A 276 15.28 -5.41 25.64
CA LEU A 276 15.41 -5.24 27.09
C LEU A 276 14.35 -6.03 27.86
N ILE A 277 13.08 -5.95 27.43
CA ILE A 277 11.97 -6.71 28.02
C ILE A 277 12.26 -8.22 27.93
N SER A 278 12.71 -8.69 26.77
CA SER A 278 13.04 -10.09 26.54
C SER A 278 14.19 -10.57 27.46
N ILE A 279 15.26 -9.77 27.59
CA ILE A 279 16.39 -10.05 28.50
C ILE A 279 15.94 -10.10 29.97
N ILE A 280 15.12 -9.15 30.41
CA ILE A 280 14.61 -9.12 31.80
C ILE A 280 13.75 -10.36 32.07
N HIS A 281 12.91 -10.75 31.12
CA HIS A 281 12.05 -11.94 31.25
C HIS A 281 12.89 -13.23 31.32
N LEU A 282 13.84 -13.40 30.41
CA LEU A 282 14.77 -14.54 30.40
C LEU A 282 15.63 -14.60 31.68
N SER A 283 16.08 -13.44 32.18
CA SER A 283 16.83 -13.37 33.44
C SER A 283 15.99 -13.80 34.65
N LYS A 284 14.69 -13.43 34.71
CA LYS A 284 13.78 -13.87 35.77
C LYS A 284 13.48 -15.37 35.68
N ALA A 285 13.26 -15.88 34.47
CA ALA A 285 13.01 -17.30 34.23
C ALA A 285 14.19 -18.18 34.68
N ASN A 286 15.42 -17.83 34.28
CA ASN A 286 16.62 -18.55 34.71
C ASN A 286 16.82 -18.50 36.23
N LEU A 287 16.58 -17.36 36.88
CA LEU A 287 16.71 -17.25 38.33
C LEU A 287 15.68 -18.14 39.07
N SER A 288 14.44 -18.18 38.59
CA SER A 288 13.39 -19.04 39.16
C SER A 288 13.71 -20.53 39.03
N HIS A 289 14.30 -20.95 37.90
CA HIS A 289 14.69 -22.33 37.63
C HIS A 289 15.92 -22.78 38.45
N ILE A 290 16.84 -21.87 38.75
CA ILE A 290 17.98 -22.13 39.63
C ILE A 290 17.51 -22.27 41.09
N LEU A 291 16.57 -21.43 41.54
CA LEU A 291 16.03 -21.48 42.91
C LEU A 291 15.22 -22.76 43.18
N THR A 292 14.47 -23.28 42.21
CA THR A 292 13.77 -24.57 42.36
C THR A 292 14.71 -25.77 42.34
N MET A 293 15.82 -25.72 41.60
CA MET A 293 16.86 -26.77 41.62
C MET A 293 17.64 -26.82 42.94
N TYR A 294 17.74 -25.71 43.68
CA TYR A 294 18.42 -25.66 44.97
C TYR A 294 17.54 -26.15 46.13
N HIS A 295 16.22 -26.21 45.93
CA HIS A 295 15.25 -26.54 46.97
C HIS A 295 14.74 -27.99 46.94
N ASN A 296 15.17 -28.80 45.98
CA ASN A 296 14.92 -30.25 45.85
C ASN A 296 16.22 -31.03 46.02
#